data_AF-A0A839TPL6-F1
#
_entry.id   AF-A0A839TPL6-F1
#
_cell.length_a   1.000
_cell.length_b   1.000
_cell.length_c   1.000
_cell.angle_alpha   90.00
_cell.angle_beta   90.00
_cell.angle_gamma   90.00
#
_symmetry.space_group_name_H-M   'P 1'
#
loop_
_entity.id
_entity.type
_entity.pdbx_description
1 polymer ?
#
loop_
_entity_poly.entity_id
_entity_poly.type
_entity_poly.pdbx_seq_one_letter_code
_entity_poly.pdbx_strand_id
1 'polypeptide(L)' 'MAEITVELSRRDTQLIIYNLYPLYLHDLAGIRNVLPNRYGVFEDSDAIQTLQQQMPEFDIWWEKRSVSFLF' A
#
# COMPACT_ATOMS: atom_id res chain seq x y z
N MET A 1 24.63 18.81 -0.71
CA MET A 1 23.33 18.21 -1.07
C MET A 1 23.56 16.72 -1.19
N ALA A 2 22.72 15.90 -0.55
CA ALA A 2 22.78 14.46 -0.75
C ALA A 2 22.30 14.14 -2.18
N GLU A 3 23.00 13.24 -2.85
CA GLU A 3 22.54 12.67 -4.12
C GLU A 3 21.35 11.75 -3.82
N ILE A 4 20.20 12.01 -4.45
CA ILE A 4 18.98 11.23 -4.28
C ILE A 4 18.82 10.38 -5.53
N THR A 5 18.76 9.06 -5.35
CA THR A 5 18.44 8.10 -6.39
C THR A 5 17.01 7.59 -6.20
N VAL A 6 16.30 7.39 -7.31
CA VAL A 6 14.94 6.85 -7.33
C VAL A 6 14.98 5.52 -8.06
N GLU A 7 14.42 4.49 -7.42
CA GLU A 7 14.36 3.14 -7.95
C GLU A 7 12.93 2.61 -7.87
N LEU A 8 12.43 2.11 -9.00
CA LEU A 8 11.11 1.47 -9.04
C LEU A 8 11.10 0.21 -8.18
N SER A 9 10.07 0.06 -7.36
CA SER A 9 9.89 -1.14 -6.56
C SER A 9 9.77 -2.39 -7.45
N ARG A 10 10.40 -3.47 -7.00
CA ARG A 10 10.46 -4.78 -7.65
C ARG A 10 9.87 -5.84 -6.70
N ARG A 11 9.61 -7.03 -7.22
CA ARG A 11 9.06 -8.14 -6.41
C ARG A 11 9.91 -8.49 -5.17
N ASP A 12 11.23 -8.36 -5.24
CA ASP A 12 12.14 -8.58 -4.12
C ASP A 12 12.07 -7.47 -3.04
N THR A 13 11.52 -6.30 -3.39
CA THR A 13 11.40 -5.13 -2.50
C THR A 13 9.95 -4.81 -2.12
N GLN A 14 8.97 -5.63 -2.54
CA GLN A 14 7.55 -5.40 -2.30
C GLN A 14 7.18 -5.27 -0.81
N LEU A 15 7.93 -5.93 0.08
CA LEU A 15 7.71 -5.84 1.53
C LEU A 15 7.88 -4.42 2.06
N ILE A 16 8.70 -3.59 1.43
CA ILE A 16 8.83 -2.18 1.81
C ILE A 16 7.48 -1.47 1.58
N ILE A 17 6.90 -1.67 0.41
CA ILE A 17 5.61 -1.09 0.04
C ILE A 17 4.48 -1.65 0.92
N TYR A 18 4.46 -2.95 1.19
CA TYR A 18 3.46 -3.57 2.06
C TYR A 18 3.44 -3.00 3.48
N ASN A 19 4.58 -2.55 3.99
CA ASN A 19 4.65 -1.96 5.32
C ASN A 19 4.43 -0.43 5.31
N LEU A 20 4.81 0.26 4.24
CA LEU A 20 4.63 1.72 4.13
C LEU A 20 3.23 2.12 3.70
N TYR A 21 2.60 1.36 2.80
CA TYR A 21 1.33 1.75 2.21
C TYR A 21 0.18 1.86 3.23
N PRO A 22 0.05 0.97 4.24
CA PRO A 22 -0.95 1.14 5.29
C PRO A 22 -0.80 2.45 6.08
N LEU A 23 0.44 2.92 6.30
CA LEU A 23 0.71 4.20 6.95
C LEU A 23 0.29 5.37 6.05
N TYR A 24 0.58 5.28 4.76
CA TYR A 24 0.09 6.24 3.78
C TYR A 24 -1.45 6.30 3.74
N LEU A 25 -2.12 5.14 3.79
CA LEU A 25 -3.58 5.08 3.84
C LEU A 25 -4.15 5.72 5.12
N HIS A 26 -3.49 5.51 6.26
CA HIS A 26 -3.86 6.17 7.52
C HIS A 26 -3.85 7.69 7.41
N ASP A 27 -2.76 8.26 6.88
CA ASP A 27 -2.63 9.72 6.73
C ASP A 27 -3.67 10.27 5.74
N LEU A 28 -3.89 9.54 4.63
CA LEU A 28 -4.90 9.88 3.64
C LEU A 28 -6.32 9.82 4.21
N ALA A 29 -6.61 8.85 5.09
CA ALA A 29 -7.89 8.70 5.74
C ALA A 29 -8.21 9.88 6.66
N GLY A 30 -7.20 10.45 7.32
CA GLY A 30 -7.35 11.70 8.09
C GLY A 30 -7.81 12.88 7.22
N ILE A 31 -7.32 12.98 5.99
CA ILE A 31 -7.71 14.03 5.04
C ILE A 31 -9.12 13.77 4.48
N ARG A 32 -9.44 12.50 4.20
CA ARG A 32 -10.72 12.09 3.60
C ARG A 32 -11.84 11.88 4.61
N ASN A 33 -11.54 11.95 5.92
CA ASN A 33 -12.44 11.64 7.02
C ASN A 33 -13.07 10.25 6.89
N VAL A 34 -12.26 9.25 6.55
CA VAL A 34 -12.66 7.85 6.41
C VAL A 34 -12.13 7.06 7.59
N LEU A 35 -12.91 6.11 8.10
CA LEU A 35 -12.47 5.19 9.15
C LEU A 35 -12.01 3.87 8.54
N PRO A 36 -11.02 3.19 9.16
CA PRO A 36 -10.69 1.83 8.76
C PRO A 36 -11.86 0.89 9.09
N ASN A 37 -11.78 -0.34 8.58
CA ASN A 37 -12.68 -1.41 9.00
C ASN A 37 -12.50 -1.75 10.49
N ARG A 38 -13.31 -2.69 11.01
CA ARG A 38 -13.31 -2.99 12.45
C ARG A 38 -11.98 -3.51 13.01
N TYR A 39 -11.09 -3.99 12.12
CA TYR A 39 -9.79 -4.53 12.46
C TYR A 39 -8.65 -3.51 12.32
N GLY A 40 -8.97 -2.26 11.96
CA GLY A 40 -7.98 -1.20 11.75
C GLY A 40 -7.29 -1.26 10.39
N VAL A 41 -7.82 -2.02 9.44
CA VAL A 41 -7.31 -2.07 8.05
C VAL A 41 -8.14 -1.12 7.19
N PHE A 42 -7.48 -0.31 6.37
CA PHE A 42 -8.14 0.65 5.47
C PHE A 42 -8.67 -0.04 4.21
N GLU A 43 -9.74 -0.81 4.38
CA GLU A 43 -10.46 -1.52 3.33
C GLU A 43 -11.96 -1.34 3.53
N ASP A 44 -12.73 -1.40 2.43
CA ASP A 44 -14.17 -1.14 2.45
C ASP A 44 -14.98 -2.24 3.17
N SER A 45 -14.40 -3.41 3.38
CA SER A 45 -15.08 -4.56 4.00
C SER A 45 -14.29 -5.17 5.17
N ASP A 46 -15.02 -5.86 6.05
CA ASP A 46 -14.46 -6.67 7.14
C ASP A 46 -13.86 -8.01 6.66
N ALA A 47 -13.82 -8.27 5.34
CA ALA A 47 -13.25 -9.49 4.78
C ALA A 47 -11.73 -9.55 4.97
N ILE A 48 -11.06 -8.39 4.97
CA ILE A 48 -9.62 -8.24 5.20
C ILE A 48 -9.41 -7.82 6.65
N GLN A 49 -8.87 -8.72 7.46
CA GLN A 49 -8.76 -8.55 8.91
C GLN A 49 -7.34 -8.22 9.36
N THR A 50 -6.34 -8.46 8.50
CA THR A 50 -4.94 -8.20 8.80
C THR A 50 -4.24 -7.52 7.64
N LEU A 51 -3.16 -6.78 7.93
CA LEU A 51 -2.30 -6.22 6.88
C LEU A 51 -1.72 -7.32 5.99
N GLN A 52 -1.45 -8.51 6.53
CA GLN A 52 -0.97 -9.64 5.75
C GLN A 52 -1.99 -10.13 4.72
N GLN A 53 -3.28 -10.11 5.06
CA GLN A 53 -4.35 -10.42 4.14
C GLN A 53 -4.56 -9.34 3.07
N GLN A 54 -4.19 -8.09 3.36
CA GLN A 54 -4.26 -6.97 2.42
C GLN A 54 -3.15 -7.01 1.36
N MET A 55 -1.98 -7.59 1.68
CA MET A 55 -0.80 -7.60 0.79
C MET A 55 -1.11 -8.03 -0.66
N PRO A 56 -1.88 -9.10 -0.93
CA PRO A 56 -2.17 -9.52 -2.30
C PRO A 56 -2.94 -8.50 -3.13
N GLU A 57 -3.70 -7.59 -2.51
CA GLU A 57 -4.41 -6.52 -3.22
C GLU A 57 -3.42 -5.57 -3.94
N PHE A 58 -2.20 -5.43 -3.40
CA PHE A 58 -1.17 -4.61 -4.05
C PHE A 58 -0.31 -5.39 -5.05
N ASP A 59 -0.43 -6.72 -5.15
CA ASP A 59 0.34 -7.53 -6.11
C ASP A 59 0.18 -7.01 -7.56
N ILE A 60 -1.00 -6.44 -7.87
CA ILE A 60 -1.31 -5.86 -9.18
C ILE A 60 -0.29 -4.79 -9.63
N TRP A 61 0.37 -4.10 -8.70
CA TRP A 61 1.38 -3.09 -9.00
C TRP A 61 2.65 -3.66 -9.63
N TRP A 62 2.95 -4.94 -9.38
CA TRP A 62 4.08 -5.63 -10.01
C TRP A 62 3.65 -6.54 -11.16
N GLU A 63 2.38 -6.96 -11.20
CA GLU A 63 1.85 -7.88 -12.22
C GLU A 63 1.39 -7.16 -13.49
N LYS A 64 0.77 -5.99 -13.36
CA LYS A 64 0.31 -5.20 -14.52
C LYS A 64 1.21 -4.00 -14.75
N ARG A 65 2.37 -4.24 -15.39
CA ARG A 65 3.33 -3.20 -15.80
C ARG A 65 2.73 -2.07 -16.65
N SER A 66 1.56 -2.26 -17.25
CA SER A 66 0.90 -1.28 -18.11
C SER A 66 -0.17 -0.43 -17.42
N VAL A 67 -0.52 -0.68 -16.15
CA VAL A 67 -1.72 -0.07 -15.52
C VAL A 67 -1.40 0.86 -14.36
N SER A 68 -0.30 0.67 -13.63
CA SER A 68 0.10 1.56 -12.53
C SER A 68 1.61 1.63 -12.38
N PHE A 69 2.21 2.81 -12.58
CA PHE A 69 3.56 3.09 -12.13
C PHE A 69 3.47 3.62 -10.70
N LEU A 70 3.81 2.81 -9.69
CA LEU A 70 4.28 3.39 -8.44
C LEU A 70 5.71 3.87 -8.70
N PHE A 71 5.88 5.19 -8.69
CA PHE A 71 7.16 5.87 -8.84
C PHE A 71 8.09 5.54 -7.66
#